data_AF-A0A194X2Q8-F1
#
_entry.id   AF-A0A194X2Q8-F1
#
_cell.length_a   1.000
_cell.length_b   1.000
_cell.length_c   1.000
_cell.angle_alpha   90.00
_cell.angle_beta   90.00
_cell.angle_gamma   90.00
#
_symmetry.space_group_name_H-M   'P 1'
#
loop_
_entity.id
_entity.type
_entity.pdbx_description
1 polymer ?
#
loop_
_entity_poly.entity_id
_entity_poly.type
_entity_poly.pdbx_seq_one_letter_code
_entity_poly.pdbx_strand_id
1 'polypeptide(L)'
;MTRHFSSLLDAIPSSNAVLKTPKETFPPPTILPATEQDIPALARIHVTALSPNLLFRLCWPNQTRQYEAVCAGLESVFKTPEFEWWFVKAVNEEGTIMGWGAWTVRPADLGSRDSSGTLSFLFPGLMDGVNGSSDEEEGKIDDVEDFPSIPGLPDYMHSHTQVILDDWLLGKKHVLLNSLFVAPTFQRRGVGTAILR
;
A
#
# COMPACT_ATOMS: atom_id res chain seq x y z
N MET A 1 -49.19 0.99 61.92
CA MET A 1 -48.80 0.34 60.65
C MET A 1 -47.67 1.17 60.03
N THR A 2 -46.42 0.77 60.24
CA THR A 2 -45.26 1.44 59.64
C THR A 2 -44.22 0.35 59.38
N ARG A 3 -44.00 0.00 58.11
CA ARG A 3 -43.04 -1.04 57.71
C ARG A 3 -41.67 -0.40 57.51
N HIS A 4 -40.69 -0.85 58.27
CA HIS A 4 -39.27 -0.66 57.99
C HIS A 4 -38.87 -1.53 56.79
N PHE A 5 -38.35 -0.90 55.73
CA PHE A 5 -37.54 -1.56 54.72
C PHE A 5 -36.07 -1.35 55.11
N SER A 6 -35.42 -2.40 55.59
CA SER A 6 -33.97 -2.41 55.84
C SER A 6 -33.30 -3.42 54.92
N SER A 7 -32.38 -2.90 54.12
CA SER A 7 -31.19 -3.52 53.52
C SER A 7 -31.29 -4.94 52.94
N LEU A 8 -31.41 -5.00 51.60
CA LEU A 8 -31.00 -6.14 50.77
C LEU A 8 -30.04 -5.62 49.69
N LEU A 9 -28.89 -5.09 50.10
CA LEU A 9 -27.84 -4.60 49.18
C LEU A 9 -26.43 -5.02 49.56
N ASP A 10 -26.28 -6.16 50.25
CA ASP A 10 -24.95 -6.75 50.49
C ASP A 10 -24.85 -8.10 49.78
N ALA A 11 -24.24 -8.08 48.58
CA ALA A 11 -23.35 -9.12 48.03
C ALA A 11 -23.33 -9.06 46.49
N ILE A 12 -22.66 -8.07 45.91
CA ILE A 12 -22.09 -8.21 44.56
C ILE A 12 -20.60 -8.45 44.76
N PRO A 13 -20.07 -9.68 44.54
CA PRO A 13 -18.65 -9.91 44.59
C PRO A 13 -17.97 -9.16 43.45
N SER A 14 -17.12 -8.20 43.81
CA SER A 14 -16.25 -7.44 42.92
C SER A 14 -15.16 -8.37 42.36
N SER A 15 -15.48 -9.09 41.29
CA SER A 15 -14.52 -9.89 40.52
C SER A 15 -14.24 -9.21 39.18
N ASN A 16 -13.53 -8.07 39.24
CA ASN A 16 -12.90 -7.46 38.05
C ASN A 16 -11.44 -7.90 37.95
N ALA A 17 -11.18 -9.21 38.06
CA ALA A 17 -9.93 -9.77 37.59
C ALA A 17 -9.99 -9.85 36.06
N VAL A 18 -9.68 -8.74 35.38
CA VAL A 18 -9.44 -8.74 33.94
C VAL A 18 -8.24 -9.65 33.71
N LEU A 19 -8.50 -10.88 33.26
CA LEU A 19 -7.50 -11.81 32.77
C LEU A 19 -6.74 -11.10 31.64
N LYS A 20 -5.54 -10.58 31.94
CA LYS A 20 -4.61 -10.10 30.92
C LYS A 20 -4.18 -11.32 30.14
N THR A 21 -4.78 -11.52 28.96
CA THR A 21 -4.29 -12.51 28.01
C THR A 21 -2.81 -12.20 27.72
N PRO A 22 -1.93 -13.21 27.68
CA PRO A 22 -0.54 -13.00 27.32
C PRO A 22 -0.47 -12.24 26.00
N LYS A 23 0.34 -11.18 25.95
CA LYS A 23 0.58 -10.46 24.69
C LYS A 23 1.25 -11.45 23.75
N GLU A 24 0.53 -11.81 22.68
CA GLU A 24 1.09 -12.66 21.63
C GLU A 24 2.35 -11.99 21.08
N THR A 25 3.46 -12.70 21.17
CA THR A 25 4.77 -12.20 20.72
C THR A 25 5.10 -12.91 19.42
N PHE A 26 5.31 -12.12 18.37
CA PHE A 26 5.77 -12.61 17.08
C PHE A 26 7.26 -12.35 16.96
N PRO A 27 8.05 -13.28 16.38
CA PRO A 27 9.46 -13.02 16.11
C PRO A 27 9.58 -11.80 15.18
N PRO A 28 10.62 -10.97 15.37
CA PRO A 28 10.85 -9.83 14.49
C PRO A 28 11.16 -10.32 13.07
N PRO A 29 10.59 -9.71 12.03
CA PRO A 29 10.91 -10.09 10.66
C PRO A 29 12.37 -9.71 10.34
N THR A 30 12.99 -10.49 9.45
CA THR A 30 14.28 -10.13 8.85
C THR A 30 14.03 -9.16 7.68
N ILE A 31 14.77 -8.05 7.65
CA ILE A 31 14.65 -7.02 6.63
C ILE A 31 15.75 -7.23 5.59
N LEU A 32 15.37 -7.35 4.32
CA LEU A 32 16.27 -7.64 3.20
C LEU A 32 15.98 -6.70 2.02
N PRO A 33 16.97 -6.38 1.18
CA PRO A 33 16.71 -5.79 -0.13
C PRO A 33 15.80 -6.70 -0.95
N ALA A 34 14.85 -6.11 -1.67
CA ALA A 34 14.06 -6.84 -2.65
C ALA A 34 14.80 -6.92 -3.99
N THR A 35 14.52 -7.97 -4.74
CA THR A 35 15.11 -8.29 -6.04
C THR A 35 14.00 -8.48 -7.08
N GLU A 36 14.36 -8.50 -8.36
CA GLU A 36 13.40 -8.73 -9.45
C GLU A 36 12.64 -10.07 -9.29
N GLN A 37 13.28 -11.09 -8.73
CA GLN A 37 12.63 -12.39 -8.49
C GLN A 37 11.49 -12.30 -7.46
N ASP A 38 11.47 -11.26 -6.63
CA ASP A 38 10.45 -11.06 -5.62
C ASP A 38 9.18 -10.42 -6.18
N ILE A 39 9.22 -9.83 -7.39
CA ILE A 39 8.13 -9.03 -7.97
C ILE A 39 6.75 -9.74 -7.88
N PRO A 40 6.61 -11.03 -8.24
CA PRO A 40 5.33 -11.72 -8.13
C PRO A 40 4.78 -11.73 -6.69
N ALA A 41 5.65 -11.88 -5.68
CA ALA A 41 5.24 -11.86 -4.28
C ALA A 41 4.92 -10.43 -3.80
N LEU A 42 5.69 -9.43 -4.20
CA LEU A 42 5.43 -8.03 -3.87
C LEU A 42 4.08 -7.57 -4.43
N ALA A 43 3.81 -7.89 -5.70
CA ALA A 43 2.55 -7.56 -6.38
C ALA A 43 1.34 -8.25 -5.72
N ARG A 44 1.45 -9.53 -5.34
CA ARG A 44 0.40 -10.21 -4.58
C ARG A 44 0.11 -9.52 -3.25
N ILE A 45 1.15 -9.14 -2.50
CA ILE A 45 0.99 -8.42 -1.22
C ILE A 45 0.32 -7.06 -1.45
N HIS A 46 0.71 -6.32 -2.49
CA HIS A 46 0.12 -5.03 -2.85
C HIS A 46 -1.39 -5.18 -3.08
N VAL A 47 -1.78 -6.04 -4.03
CA VAL A 47 -3.18 -6.25 -4.43
C VAL A 47 -4.02 -6.71 -3.24
N THR A 48 -3.53 -7.70 -2.48
CA THR A 48 -4.27 -8.23 -1.32
C THR A 48 -4.39 -7.21 -0.19
N ALA A 49 -3.35 -6.44 0.10
CA ALA A 49 -3.37 -5.40 1.14
C ALA A 49 -4.31 -4.24 0.79
N LEU A 50 -4.47 -3.93 -0.51
CA LEU A 50 -5.36 -2.86 -0.99
C LEU A 50 -6.76 -3.33 -1.38
N SER A 51 -7.02 -4.63 -1.45
CA SER A 51 -8.35 -5.16 -1.74
C SER A 51 -9.51 -4.60 -0.88
N PRO A 52 -9.34 -4.24 0.42
CA PRO A 52 -10.42 -3.62 1.18
C PRO A 52 -10.56 -2.10 0.94
N ASN A 53 -9.65 -1.46 0.21
CA ASN A 53 -9.69 -0.03 -0.06
C ASN A 53 -10.67 0.28 -1.21
N LEU A 54 -11.75 1.01 -0.90
CA LEU A 54 -12.80 1.35 -1.86
C LEU A 54 -12.26 2.10 -3.09
N LEU A 55 -11.31 3.02 -2.90
CA LEU A 55 -10.73 3.81 -3.98
C LEU A 55 -9.97 2.92 -4.97
N PHE A 56 -9.18 1.98 -4.46
CA PHE A 56 -8.49 1.00 -5.29
C PHE A 56 -9.48 0.07 -6.00
N ARG A 57 -10.58 -0.32 -5.36
CA ARG A 57 -11.63 -1.11 -6.03
C ARG A 57 -12.32 -0.36 -7.16
N LEU A 58 -12.46 0.97 -7.05
CA LEU A 58 -13.04 1.80 -8.10
C LEU A 58 -12.08 1.97 -9.29
N CYS A 59 -10.78 2.12 -9.02
CA CYS A 59 -9.77 2.27 -10.06
C CYS A 59 -9.40 0.94 -10.73
N TRP A 60 -9.49 -0.19 -10.02
CA TRP A 60 -9.20 -1.53 -10.54
C TRP A 60 -10.28 -2.54 -10.09
N PRO A 61 -11.38 -2.66 -10.85
CA PRO A 61 -12.45 -3.60 -10.52
C PRO A 61 -12.02 -5.07 -10.69
N ASN A 62 -11.02 -5.34 -11.52
CA ASN A 62 -10.47 -6.66 -11.78
C ASN A 62 -9.10 -6.84 -11.10
N GLN A 63 -9.04 -7.72 -10.09
CA GLN A 63 -7.81 -7.98 -9.32
C GLN A 63 -6.70 -8.65 -10.15
N THR A 64 -7.04 -9.45 -11.17
CA THR A 64 -6.06 -10.07 -12.06
C THR A 64 -5.36 -9.01 -12.89
N ARG A 65 -6.12 -8.11 -13.53
CA ARG A 65 -5.55 -6.96 -14.26
C ARG A 65 -4.75 -6.04 -13.34
N GLN A 66 -5.22 -5.82 -12.10
CA GLN A 66 -4.47 -5.06 -11.10
C GLN A 66 -3.12 -5.71 -10.80
N TYR A 67 -3.11 -7.03 -10.59
CA TYR A 67 -1.88 -7.78 -10.32
C TYR A 67 -0.89 -7.68 -11.49
N GLU A 68 -1.36 -7.87 -12.72
CA GLU A 68 -0.55 -7.74 -13.94
C GLU A 68 0.04 -6.34 -14.08
N ALA A 69 -0.78 -5.29 -13.90
CA ALA A 69 -0.33 -3.91 -13.94
C ALA A 69 0.71 -3.60 -12.86
N VAL A 70 0.51 -4.09 -11.63
CA VAL A 70 1.48 -3.92 -10.54
C VAL A 70 2.80 -4.65 -10.81
N CYS A 71 2.76 -5.86 -11.39
CA CYS A 71 3.97 -6.56 -11.82
C CYS A 71 4.73 -5.75 -12.88
N ALA A 72 4.04 -5.29 -13.94
CA ALA A 72 4.65 -4.49 -14.99
C ALA A 72 5.26 -3.17 -14.46
N GLY A 73 4.54 -2.48 -13.56
CA GLY A 73 5.02 -1.27 -12.90
C GLY A 73 6.27 -1.52 -12.06
N LEU A 74 6.28 -2.59 -11.24
CA LEU A 74 7.46 -2.99 -10.48
C LEU A 74 8.64 -3.31 -11.40
N GLU A 75 8.45 -4.12 -12.44
CA GLU A 75 9.51 -4.45 -13.39
C GLU A 75 10.11 -3.22 -14.08
N SER A 76 9.27 -2.29 -14.52
CA SER A 76 9.70 -1.03 -15.13
C SER A 76 10.59 -0.23 -14.18
N VAL A 77 10.16 -0.10 -12.92
CA VAL A 77 10.89 0.67 -11.93
C VAL A 77 12.21 0.02 -11.51
N PHE A 78 12.24 -1.31 -11.33
CA PHE A 78 13.49 -2.04 -11.05
C PHE A 78 14.53 -1.85 -12.18
N LYS A 79 14.07 -1.69 -13.42
CA LYS A 79 14.92 -1.50 -14.60
C LYS A 79 15.27 -0.04 -14.89
N THR A 80 14.68 0.93 -14.18
CA THR A 80 14.86 2.37 -14.45
C THR A 80 15.96 2.96 -13.56
N PRO A 81 17.17 3.22 -14.09
CA PRO A 81 18.29 3.74 -13.29
C PRO A 81 18.16 5.23 -12.95
N GLU A 82 17.20 5.93 -13.57
CA GLU A 82 17.05 7.39 -13.46
C GLU A 82 16.56 7.86 -12.09
N PHE A 83 15.95 6.95 -11.33
CA PHE A 83 15.50 7.20 -9.97
C PHE A 83 16.18 6.19 -9.04
N GLU A 84 16.77 6.69 -7.96
CA GLU A 84 17.35 5.84 -6.93
C GLU A 84 16.20 5.23 -6.10
N TRP A 85 15.60 4.17 -6.64
CA TRP A 85 14.57 3.39 -5.95
C TRP A 85 15.21 2.39 -5.02
N TRP A 86 14.74 2.37 -3.77
CA TRP A 86 15.13 1.39 -2.78
C TRP A 86 13.92 0.54 -2.42
N PHE A 87 14.00 -0.75 -2.72
CA PHE A 87 12.97 -1.72 -2.37
C PHE A 87 13.44 -2.61 -1.23
N VAL A 88 12.60 -2.74 -0.20
CA VAL A 88 12.89 -3.54 0.98
C VAL A 88 11.74 -4.49 1.23
N LYS A 89 12.06 -5.73 1.59
CA LYS A 89 11.09 -6.77 1.96
C LYS A 89 11.34 -7.23 3.40
N ALA A 90 10.25 -7.55 4.09
CA ALA A 90 10.26 -8.19 5.39
C ALA A 90 9.94 -9.67 5.24
N VAL A 91 10.74 -10.54 5.85
CA VAL A 91 10.67 -12.00 5.68
C VAL A 91 10.58 -12.68 7.05
N ASN A 92 9.74 -13.70 7.19
CA ASN A 92 9.68 -14.53 8.41
C ASN A 92 10.80 -15.59 8.43
N GLU A 93 10.84 -16.40 9.50
CA GLU A 93 11.82 -17.48 9.68
C GLU A 93 11.75 -18.53 8.57
N GLU A 94 10.56 -18.73 7.98
CA GLU A 94 10.34 -19.67 6.87
C GLU A 94 10.71 -19.11 5.48
N GLY A 95 11.24 -17.89 5.39
CA GLY A 95 11.60 -17.28 4.10
C GLY A 95 10.42 -16.68 3.31
N THR A 96 9.22 -16.64 3.91
CA THR A 96 8.01 -16.04 3.32
C THR A 96 8.03 -14.51 3.47
N ILE A 97 7.77 -13.81 2.37
CA ILE A 97 7.65 -12.35 2.38
C ILE A 97 6.35 -11.94 3.07
N MET A 98 6.48 -11.17 4.15
CA MET A 98 5.38 -10.70 5.00
C MET A 98 4.87 -9.32 4.60
N GLY A 99 5.72 -8.51 3.98
CA GLY A 99 5.46 -7.13 3.61
C GLY A 99 6.65 -6.53 2.88
N TRP A 100 6.45 -5.37 2.29
CA TRP A 100 7.50 -4.64 1.58
C TRP A 100 7.24 -3.14 1.56
N GLY A 101 8.27 -2.36 1.27
CA GLY A 101 8.17 -0.93 1.03
C GLY A 101 9.12 -0.49 -0.08
N ALA A 102 8.82 0.67 -0.66
CA ALA A 102 9.69 1.32 -1.63
C ALA A 102 9.86 2.80 -1.34
N TRP A 103 11.10 3.27 -1.52
CA TRP A 103 11.49 4.66 -1.33
C TRP A 103 12.17 5.19 -2.58
N THR A 104 12.11 6.51 -2.74
CA THR A 104 12.91 7.25 -3.71
C THR A 104 13.67 8.35 -3.02
N VAL A 105 14.94 8.52 -3.40
CA VAL A 105 15.74 9.69 -3.01
C VAL A 105 15.54 10.77 -4.07
N ARG A 106 15.05 11.94 -3.65
CA ARG A 106 14.87 13.10 -4.53
C ARG A 106 15.93 14.15 -4.18
N PRO A 107 16.87 14.46 -5.10
CA PRO A 107 17.81 15.57 -4.91
C PRO A 107 17.12 16.94 -5.01
N ALA A 108 17.69 17.96 -4.37
CA ALA A 108 17.12 19.31 -4.32
C ALA A 108 17.07 20.02 -5.68
N ASP A 109 17.97 19.65 -6.59
CA ASP A 109 18.27 20.42 -7.80
C ASP A 109 17.48 19.95 -9.04
N LEU A 110 16.63 18.94 -8.90
CA LEU A 110 15.72 18.50 -9.97
C LEU A 110 14.49 19.41 -9.97
N GLY A 111 14.63 20.63 -10.51
CA GLY A 111 13.52 21.53 -10.74
C GLY A 111 12.36 20.84 -11.46
N SER A 112 11.14 21.03 -10.96
CA SER A 112 9.81 20.61 -11.50
C SER A 112 9.75 19.27 -12.26
N ARG A 113 10.64 18.32 -11.95
CA ARG A 113 10.76 17.10 -12.74
C ARG A 113 9.66 16.15 -12.31
N ASP A 114 8.87 15.77 -13.30
CA ASP A 114 7.59 15.10 -13.21
C ASP A 114 7.53 14.02 -12.10
N SER A 115 6.73 14.23 -11.04
CA SER A 115 6.44 13.18 -10.05
C SER A 115 5.47 12.12 -10.59
N SER A 116 5.11 12.21 -11.88
CA SER A 116 4.44 11.16 -12.65
C SER A 116 4.99 9.77 -12.34
N GLY A 117 6.32 9.58 -12.21
CA GLY A 117 6.93 8.29 -11.87
C GLY A 117 6.55 7.69 -10.50
N THR A 118 6.23 8.53 -9.51
CA THR A 118 5.78 8.06 -8.17
C THR A 118 4.32 7.62 -8.22
N LEU A 119 3.50 8.34 -9.00
CA LEU A 119 2.07 8.07 -9.10
C LEU A 119 1.74 6.99 -10.12
N SER A 120 2.51 6.85 -11.19
CA SER A 120 2.46 5.69 -12.09
C SER A 120 2.81 4.40 -11.35
N PHE A 121 3.72 4.46 -10.38
CA PHE A 121 4.05 3.32 -9.54
C PHE A 121 2.95 3.00 -8.50
N LEU A 122 2.36 4.03 -7.88
CA LEU A 122 1.25 3.85 -6.93
C LEU A 122 -0.05 3.43 -7.64
N PHE A 123 -0.19 3.81 -8.91
CA PHE A 123 -1.36 3.53 -9.74
C PHE A 123 -0.94 3.01 -11.14
N PRO A 124 -0.39 1.77 -11.23
CA PRO A 124 0.07 1.20 -12.50
C PRO A 124 -1.10 0.98 -13.47
N GLY A 125 -0.92 1.36 -14.74
CA GLY A 125 -1.95 1.27 -15.79
C GLY A 125 -3.04 2.33 -15.71
N LEU A 126 -3.09 3.12 -14.63
CA LEU A 126 -4.03 4.24 -14.49
C LEU A 126 -3.58 5.47 -15.31
N MET A 127 -2.29 5.52 -15.67
CA MET A 127 -1.62 6.62 -16.37
C MET A 127 -1.32 6.34 -17.84
N ASP A 128 -1.59 5.13 -18.34
CA ASP A 128 -1.39 4.80 -19.76
C ASP A 128 -2.32 5.62 -20.69
N GLY A 129 -3.32 6.31 -20.13
CA GLY A 129 -4.15 7.29 -20.84
C GLY A 129 -3.67 8.75 -20.77
N VAL A 130 -2.64 9.08 -19.99
CA VAL A 130 -2.17 10.47 -19.78
C VAL A 130 -1.11 10.88 -20.80
N ASN A 131 -0.35 9.94 -21.34
CA ASN A 131 0.45 10.18 -22.54
C ASN A 131 -0.36 9.74 -23.75
N GLY A 132 -0.98 10.71 -24.43
CA GLY A 132 -1.59 10.49 -25.73
C GLY A 132 -0.57 9.98 -26.75
N SER A 133 -0.40 8.67 -26.83
CA SER A 133 -0.10 7.98 -28.07
C SER A 133 -1.33 7.19 -28.45
N SER A 134 -2.12 7.79 -29.34
CA SER A 134 -3.12 7.12 -30.13
C SER A 134 -2.42 6.06 -30.99
N ASP A 135 -2.28 4.85 -30.48
CA ASP A 135 -2.10 3.67 -31.31
C ASP A 135 -3.21 2.69 -30.94
N GLU A 136 -4.26 2.73 -31.74
CA GLU A 136 -5.30 1.72 -31.84
C GLU A 136 -4.64 0.41 -32.29
N GLU A 137 -4.50 -0.56 -31.38
CA GLU A 137 -4.52 -1.97 -31.79
C GLU A 137 -5.65 -2.69 -31.05
N GLU A 138 -6.73 -2.92 -31.80
CA GLU A 138 -7.86 -3.78 -31.48
C GLU A 138 -7.39 -5.23 -31.26
N GLY A 139 -7.12 -5.57 -29.99
CA GLY A 139 -7.09 -6.94 -29.49
C GLY A 139 -8.35 -7.21 -28.67
N LYS A 140 -9.47 -7.47 -29.35
CA LYS A 140 -10.79 -7.73 -28.76
C LYS A 140 -10.74 -8.98 -27.85
N ILE A 141 -10.74 -8.79 -26.54
CA ILE A 141 -11.09 -9.83 -25.57
C ILE A 141 -12.50 -9.50 -25.10
N ASP A 142 -13.47 -10.18 -25.71
CA ASP A 142 -14.87 -10.15 -25.34
C ASP A 142 -15.08 -10.79 -23.94
N ASP A 143 -16.01 -10.20 -23.18
CA ASP A 143 -16.70 -10.76 -22.00
C ASP A 143 -15.96 -10.80 -20.65
N VAL A 144 -15.67 -9.62 -20.08
CA VAL A 144 -15.84 -9.37 -18.63
C VAL A 144 -16.42 -7.98 -18.49
N GLU A 145 -17.51 -7.82 -17.72
CA GLU A 145 -18.12 -6.51 -17.45
C GLU A 145 -17.07 -5.52 -16.91
N ASP A 146 -16.51 -4.71 -17.81
CA ASP A 146 -15.65 -3.59 -17.50
C ASP A 146 -16.52 -2.58 -16.75
N PHE A 147 -16.42 -2.60 -15.43
CA PHE A 147 -16.86 -1.47 -14.64
C PHE A 147 -16.11 -0.24 -15.17
N PRO A 148 -16.80 0.81 -15.65
CA PRO A 148 -16.12 1.97 -16.16
C PRO A 148 -15.35 2.59 -15.00
N SER A 149 -14.02 2.57 -15.09
CA SER A 149 -13.16 3.43 -14.27
C SER A 149 -13.76 4.84 -14.36
N ILE A 150 -13.98 5.49 -13.21
CA ILE A 150 -14.61 6.81 -13.18
C ILE A 150 -13.73 7.75 -14.01
N PRO A 151 -14.20 8.27 -15.16
CA PRO A 151 -13.37 9.07 -16.05
C PRO A 151 -12.80 10.27 -15.28
N GLY A 152 -11.48 10.46 -15.38
CA GLY A 152 -10.77 11.59 -14.76
C GLY A 152 -10.50 11.50 -13.26
N LEU A 153 -11.00 10.49 -12.53
CA LEU A 153 -10.60 10.28 -11.12
C LEU A 153 -9.08 10.03 -10.98
N PRO A 154 -8.45 9.21 -11.84
CA PRO A 154 -6.98 9.09 -11.88
C PRO A 154 -6.24 10.41 -12.00
N ASP A 155 -6.62 11.20 -13.01
CA ASP A 155 -5.97 12.47 -13.35
C ASP A 155 -6.18 13.49 -12.23
N TYR A 156 -7.36 13.48 -11.61
CA TYR A 156 -7.66 14.30 -10.45
C TYR A 156 -6.78 13.93 -9.25
N MET A 157 -6.71 12.64 -8.90
CA MET A 157 -5.85 12.17 -7.81
C MET A 157 -4.38 12.52 -8.06
N HIS A 158 -3.94 12.38 -9.31
CA HIS A 158 -2.59 12.69 -9.71
C HIS A 158 -2.28 14.18 -9.57
N SER A 159 -3.04 15.02 -10.27
CA SER A 159 -2.84 16.47 -10.25
C SER A 159 -2.90 17.04 -8.84
N HIS A 160 -3.82 16.55 -7.99
CA HIS A 160 -3.91 17.02 -6.62
C HIS A 160 -2.74 16.56 -5.75
N THR A 161 -2.30 15.31 -5.92
CA THR A 161 -1.11 14.81 -5.20
C THR A 161 0.14 15.55 -5.66
N GLN A 162 0.25 15.86 -6.95
CA GLN A 162 1.35 16.61 -7.54
C GLN A 162 1.46 18.01 -6.93
N VAL A 163 0.35 18.74 -6.83
CA VAL A 163 0.31 20.07 -6.20
C VAL A 163 0.81 20.01 -4.76
N ILE A 164 0.36 19.02 -3.98
CA ILE A 164 0.81 18.85 -2.59
C ILE A 164 2.31 18.53 -2.53
N LEU A 165 2.81 17.65 -3.40
CA LEU A 165 4.23 17.32 -3.42
C LEU A 165 5.07 18.56 -3.80
N ASP A 166 4.65 19.32 -4.80
CA ASP A 166 5.35 20.53 -5.23
C ASP A 166 5.37 21.60 -4.13
N ASP A 167 4.22 21.92 -3.52
CA ASP A 167 4.13 22.96 -2.50
C ASP A 167 5.03 22.67 -1.28
N TRP A 168 5.18 21.39 -0.92
CA TRP A 168 5.90 21.01 0.29
C TRP A 168 7.36 20.64 0.04
N LEU A 169 7.66 20.02 -1.10
CA LEU A 169 8.92 19.31 -1.34
C LEU A 169 9.75 19.91 -2.49
N LEU A 170 9.19 20.82 -3.31
CA LEU A 170 9.93 21.42 -4.42
C LEU A 170 11.18 22.16 -3.92
N GLY A 171 12.31 21.90 -4.58
CA GLY A 171 13.61 22.49 -4.24
C GLY A 171 14.24 21.93 -2.96
N LYS A 172 13.69 20.88 -2.35
CA LYS A 172 14.23 20.27 -1.12
C LYS A 172 14.67 18.84 -1.37
N LYS A 173 15.86 18.49 -0.89
CA LYS A 173 16.31 17.09 -0.83
C LYS A 173 15.46 16.33 0.17
N HIS A 174 14.85 15.23 -0.24
CA HIS A 174 14.03 14.40 0.63
C HIS A 174 14.04 12.93 0.22
N VAL A 175 13.64 12.06 1.15
CA VAL A 175 13.36 10.65 0.90
C VAL A 175 11.85 10.47 0.96
N LEU A 176 11.27 9.96 -0.11
CA LEU A 176 9.83 9.73 -0.20
C LEU A 176 9.55 8.24 -0.02
N LEU A 177 8.71 7.88 0.97
CA LEU A 177 8.11 6.56 1.06
C LEU A 177 6.98 6.49 0.03
N ASN A 178 7.23 5.83 -1.09
CA ASN A 178 6.23 5.69 -2.16
C ASN A 178 5.20 4.64 -1.78
N SER A 179 5.62 3.54 -1.17
CA SER A 179 4.71 2.45 -0.82
C SER A 179 5.13 1.70 0.42
N LEU A 180 4.13 1.20 1.16
CA LEU A 180 4.31 0.32 2.32
C LEU A 180 3.13 -0.62 2.40
N PHE A 181 3.39 -1.92 2.24
CA PHE A 181 2.35 -2.94 2.28
C PHE A 181 2.74 -4.08 3.22
N VAL A 182 1.75 -4.57 3.95
CA VAL A 182 1.87 -5.75 4.81
C VAL A 182 0.76 -6.71 4.43
N ALA A 183 1.11 -7.96 4.16
CA ALA A 183 0.13 -8.97 3.80
C ALA A 183 -0.89 -9.12 4.93
N PRO A 184 -2.21 -9.24 4.64
CA PRO A 184 -3.25 -9.28 5.66
C PRO A 184 -3.02 -10.28 6.80
N THR A 185 -2.46 -11.46 6.49
CA THR A 185 -2.13 -12.52 7.45
C THR A 185 -1.05 -12.16 8.46
N PHE A 186 -0.20 -11.17 8.14
CA PHE A 186 0.93 -10.72 8.96
C PHE A 186 0.74 -9.33 9.57
N GLN A 187 -0.44 -8.73 9.42
CA GLN A 187 -0.77 -7.45 10.04
C GLN A 187 -0.77 -7.53 11.57
N ARG A 188 -0.54 -6.39 12.22
CA ARG A 188 -0.43 -6.26 13.69
C ARG A 188 0.73 -7.02 14.35
N ARG A 189 1.69 -7.52 13.56
CA ARG A 189 2.91 -8.20 14.04
C ARG A 189 4.16 -7.31 14.02
N GLY A 190 4.00 -6.00 13.87
CA GLY A 190 5.11 -5.04 13.80
C GLY A 190 5.87 -5.02 12.47
N VAL A 191 5.41 -5.73 11.43
CA VAL A 191 6.06 -5.80 10.12
C VAL A 191 6.24 -4.42 9.48
N GLY A 192 5.18 -3.62 9.43
CA GLY A 192 5.25 -2.26 8.87
C GLY A 192 6.23 -1.37 9.64
N THR A 193 6.25 -1.47 10.98
CA THR A 193 7.23 -0.76 11.81
C THR A 193 8.66 -1.22 11.53
N ALA A 194 8.88 -2.51 11.31
CA ALA A 194 10.19 -3.05 11.00
C ALA A 194 10.71 -2.58 9.63
N ILE A 195 9.82 -2.45 8.64
CA ILE A 195 10.16 -1.92 7.31
C ILE A 195 10.56 -0.43 7.36
N LEU A 196 10.00 0.34 8.29
CA LEU A 196 10.26 1.78 8.43
C LEU A 196 11.52 2.15 9.24
N ARG A 197 12.18 1.18 9.86
CA ARG A 197 13.36 1.40 10.71
C ARG A 197 14.66 1.36 9.92
#